data_AF-A0A3P9LN73-F1
#
_entry.id   AF-A0A3P9LN73-F1
#
_cell.length_a   1.000
_cell.length_b   1.000
_cell.length_c   1.000
_cell.angle_alpha   90.00
_cell.angle_beta   90.00
_cell.angle_gamma   90.00
#
_symmetry.space_group_name_H-M   'P 1'
#
loop_
_entity.id
_entity.type
_entity.pdbx_description
1 polymer ?
#
loop_
_entity_poly.entity_id
_entity_poly.type
_entity_poly.pdbx_seq_one_letter_code
_entity_poly.pdbx_strand_id
1 'polypeptide(L)'
;MWQRDLMPLLVTRYPGSAGSQAVQEHIKTTLSSLGAGWEVTEDKFVSHTPYGPLPFTNLIATLNPSARRRLVIACHYDSKYYPPQWHGREFQGATDSAVPCAMMLELARALDEELKAHKTQNPNLTLQLIFFDGEEALFQWTSTDSLYGSRHLASKMEATPHSEEDPDTNQLHGIDLFVLLDLIGAPAPRFGNQFPNTAPWFTRLQDIEKRLHSLNQLEEHPDSVQYFWPDYLVGGVLDDHIPFLNRGVRILHLIPTPFPPVWHTFDDNEQHLDRSTIQNLNKILQVFVLEYLNARPVIQSTPHHEP
;
A
#
# COMPACT_ATOMS: atom_id res chain seq x y z
N MET A 1 -4.99 -7.20 12.68
CA MET A 1 -4.91 -5.81 12.18
C MET A 1 -5.17 -4.73 13.23
N TRP A 2 -6.41 -4.48 13.69
CA TRP A 2 -6.75 -3.21 14.36
C TRP A 2 -5.85 -2.79 15.54
N GLN A 3 -5.78 -3.58 16.60
CA GLN A 3 -5.00 -3.24 17.80
C GLN A 3 -3.49 -3.26 17.56
N ARG A 4 -3.02 -4.18 16.71
CA ARG A 4 -1.61 -4.50 16.55
C ARG A 4 -0.93 -3.65 15.48
N ASP A 5 -1.62 -3.45 14.36
CA ASP A 5 -1.04 -2.86 13.15
C ASP A 5 -1.61 -1.45 12.89
N LEU A 6 -2.89 -1.17 13.18
CA LEU A 6 -3.49 0.15 12.92
C LEU A 6 -3.29 1.15 14.08
N MET A 7 -3.59 0.77 15.33
CA MET A 7 -3.48 1.68 16.47
C MET A 7 -2.09 2.35 16.62
N PRO A 8 -0.95 1.64 16.40
CA PRO A 8 0.36 2.28 16.44
C PRO A 8 0.61 3.32 15.33
N LEU A 9 -0.18 3.27 14.25
CA LEU A 9 -0.08 4.19 13.11
C LEU A 9 -0.99 5.42 13.28
N LEU A 10 -2.01 5.35 14.15
CA LEU A 10 -2.95 6.45 14.42
C LEU A 10 -2.35 7.52 15.34
N VAL A 11 -1.22 8.06 14.91
CA VAL A 11 -0.46 9.14 15.55
C VAL A 11 -0.12 10.21 14.51
N THR A 12 0.15 11.44 14.96
CA THR A 12 0.74 12.47 14.09
C THR A 12 2.12 12.03 13.63
N ARG A 13 2.33 11.90 12.32
CA ARG A 13 3.52 11.26 11.72
C ARG A 13 4.05 11.96 10.47
N TYR A 14 3.97 13.28 10.41
CA TYR A 14 4.59 14.07 9.33
C TYR A 14 6.13 13.89 9.28
N PRO A 15 6.79 14.15 8.13
CA PRO A 15 8.22 13.92 7.96
C PRO A 15 9.08 14.58 9.06
N GLY A 16 10.00 13.81 9.63
CA GLY A 16 10.91 14.26 10.68
C GLY A 16 10.32 14.32 12.10
N SER A 17 9.02 14.09 12.28
CA SER A 17 8.39 14.03 13.61
C SER A 17 8.79 12.77 14.40
N ALA A 18 8.58 12.79 15.72
CA ALA A 18 8.75 11.61 16.57
C ALA A 18 7.77 10.48 16.19
N GLY A 19 6.54 10.83 15.78
CA GLY A 19 5.57 9.84 15.33
C GLY A 19 5.97 9.17 14.01
N SER A 20 6.56 9.91 13.06
CA SER A 20 7.12 9.32 11.84
C SER A 20 8.18 8.26 12.18
N GLN A 21 9.12 8.57 13.08
CA GLN A 21 10.14 7.60 13.53
C GLN A 21 9.53 6.38 14.22
N ALA A 22 8.52 6.58 15.08
CA ALA A 22 7.84 5.48 15.76
C ALA A 22 7.10 4.56 14.76
N VAL A 23 6.44 5.14 13.76
CA VAL A 23 5.76 4.39 12.69
C VAL A 23 6.76 3.62 11.83
N GLN A 24 7.88 4.24 11.45
CA GLN A 24 8.93 3.55 10.71
C GLN A 24 9.43 2.32 11.47
N GLU A 25 9.70 2.47 12.77
CA GLU A 25 10.16 1.37 13.61
C GLU A 25 9.11 0.27 13.76
N HIS A 26 7.83 0.65 13.89
CA HIS A 26 6.72 -0.30 13.95
C HIS A 26 6.60 -1.14 12.66
N ILE A 27 6.67 -0.51 11.49
CA ILE A 27 6.63 -1.19 10.19
C ILE A 27 7.82 -2.15 10.04
N LYS A 28 9.05 -1.67 10.30
CA LYS A 28 10.28 -2.47 10.20
C LYS A 28 10.28 -3.67 11.13
N THR A 29 9.93 -3.45 12.41
CA THR A 29 9.88 -4.52 13.42
C THR A 29 8.81 -5.54 13.05
N THR A 30 7.64 -5.08 12.60
CA THR A 30 6.56 -5.96 12.19
C THR A 30 7.00 -6.89 11.06
N LEU A 31 7.51 -6.35 9.95
CA LEU A 31 7.86 -7.15 8.78
C LEU A 31 9.08 -8.05 9.03
N SER A 32 10.08 -7.56 9.76
CA SER A 32 11.26 -8.35 10.12
C SER A 32 10.94 -9.53 11.06
N SER A 33 9.83 -9.47 11.80
CA SER A 33 9.42 -10.54 12.72
C SER A 33 8.70 -11.71 12.03
N LEU A 34 8.30 -11.57 10.77
CA LEU A 34 7.51 -12.56 10.02
C LEU A 34 8.37 -13.72 9.51
N GLY A 35 7.77 -14.92 9.47
CA GLY A 35 8.43 -16.18 9.11
C GLY A 35 8.80 -16.30 7.63
N ALA A 36 8.18 -15.51 6.74
CA ALA A 36 8.52 -15.41 5.33
C ALA A 36 9.91 -14.78 5.09
N GLY A 37 10.47 -14.09 6.08
CA GLY A 37 11.83 -13.55 6.06
C GLY A 37 11.99 -12.40 5.06
N TRP A 38 11.24 -11.32 5.28
CA TRP A 38 11.31 -10.09 4.50
C TRP A 38 12.65 -9.38 4.67
N GLU A 39 13.23 -8.89 3.57
CA GLU A 39 14.34 -7.93 3.63
C GLU A 39 13.76 -6.52 3.65
N VAL A 40 13.95 -5.80 4.76
CA VAL A 40 13.48 -4.42 4.92
C VAL A 40 14.66 -3.46 4.80
N THR A 41 14.58 -2.54 3.86
CA THR A 41 15.61 -1.52 3.61
C THR A 41 15.03 -0.11 3.76
N GLU A 42 15.90 0.82 4.13
CA GLU A 42 15.57 2.23 4.30
C GLU A 42 16.20 3.04 3.15
N ASP A 43 15.40 3.80 2.42
CA ASP A 43 15.86 4.76 1.42
C ASP A 43 15.84 6.17 2.05
N LYS A 44 16.96 6.55 2.66
CA LYS A 44 17.13 7.81 3.39
C LYS A 44 17.69 8.90 2.49
N PHE A 45 17.05 10.06 2.50
CA PHE A 45 17.51 11.24 1.76
C PHE A 45 17.07 12.54 2.45
N VAL A 46 17.60 13.66 1.98
CA VAL A 46 17.21 15.01 2.42
C VAL A 46 16.70 15.77 1.21
N SER A 47 15.60 16.49 1.37
CA SER A 47 15.03 17.33 0.32
C SER A 47 14.71 18.73 0.82
N HIS A 48 14.75 19.71 -0.08
CA HIS A 48 14.32 21.07 0.22
C HIS A 48 12.80 21.14 0.26
N THR A 49 12.25 21.78 1.28
CA THR A 49 10.82 21.97 1.48
C THR A 49 10.50 23.45 1.73
N PRO A 50 9.22 23.86 1.74
CA PRO A 50 8.83 25.21 2.14
C PRO A 50 9.32 25.64 3.54
N TYR A 51 9.65 24.68 4.41
CA TYR A 51 10.16 24.93 5.77
C TYR A 51 11.68 24.69 5.90
N GLY A 52 12.39 24.56 4.78
CA GLY A 52 13.82 24.26 4.74
C GLY A 52 14.12 22.78 4.47
N PRO A 53 15.38 22.35 4.58
CA PRO A 53 15.76 20.96 4.33
C PRO A 53 15.19 20.02 5.42
N LEU A 54 14.52 18.95 5.01
CA LEU A 54 14.00 17.92 5.91
C LEU A 54 14.47 16.51 5.48
N PRO A 55 14.70 15.60 6.44
CA PRO A 55 14.99 14.20 6.15
C PRO A 55 13.71 13.45 5.80
N PHE A 56 13.83 12.52 4.85
CA PHE A 56 12.78 11.60 4.44
C PHE A 56 13.35 10.17 4.41
N THR A 57 12.51 9.18 4.70
CA THR A 57 12.89 7.76 4.70
C THR A 57 11.77 6.91 4.12
N ASN A 58 11.91 6.47 2.86
CA ASN A 58 11.02 5.41 2.36
C ASN A 58 11.42 4.07 2.98
N LEU A 59 10.44 3.20 3.24
CA LEU A 59 10.68 1.82 3.65
C LEU A 59 10.33 0.87 2.52
N ILE A 60 11.27 0.00 2.14
CA ILE A 60 11.10 -0.97 1.07
C ILE A 60 11.32 -2.36 1.66
N ALA A 61 10.24 -3.15 1.73
CA ALA A 61 10.29 -4.54 2.15
C ALA A 61 10.15 -5.46 0.94
N THR A 62 11.16 -6.29 0.68
CA THR A 62 11.17 -7.22 -0.46
C THR A 62 11.25 -8.65 0.04
N LEU A 63 10.29 -9.49 -0.36
CA LEU A 63 10.23 -10.88 0.09
C LEU A 63 11.41 -11.71 -0.46
N ASN A 64 11.69 -11.58 -1.76
CA ASN A 64 12.86 -12.17 -2.40
C ASN A 64 13.61 -11.12 -3.24
N PRO A 65 14.66 -10.48 -2.70
CA PRO A 65 15.45 -9.46 -3.41
C PRO A 65 16.04 -9.93 -4.74
N SER A 66 16.36 -11.23 -4.85
CA SER A 66 16.94 -11.84 -6.05
C SER A 66 15.94 -12.10 -7.18
N ALA A 67 14.64 -12.01 -6.91
CA ALA A 67 13.62 -12.17 -7.94
C ALA A 67 13.65 -11.01 -8.93
N ARG A 68 13.55 -11.32 -10.23
CA ARG A 68 13.54 -10.31 -11.29
C ARG A 68 12.22 -9.53 -11.30
N ARG A 69 11.10 -10.22 -11.11
CA ARG A 69 9.78 -9.60 -11.21
C ARG A 69 9.16 -9.37 -9.84
N ARG A 70 8.44 -8.26 -9.68
CA ARG A 70 7.83 -7.82 -8.44
C ARG A 70 6.39 -7.40 -8.70
N LEU A 71 5.46 -7.99 -7.96
CA LEU A 71 4.21 -7.31 -7.64
C LEU A 71 4.54 -6.29 -6.55
N VAL A 72 4.30 -5.01 -6.80
CA VAL A 72 4.50 -3.94 -5.82
C VAL A 72 3.15 -3.56 -5.24
N ILE A 73 3.06 -3.53 -3.91
CA ILE A 73 1.95 -2.89 -3.18
C ILE A 73 2.53 -1.74 -2.39
N ALA A 74 1.92 -0.57 -2.50
CA ALA A 74 2.43 0.63 -1.87
C ALA A 74 1.34 1.47 -1.23
N CYS A 75 1.76 2.30 -0.28
CA CYS A 75 1.02 3.43 0.28
C CYS A 75 2.05 4.43 0.81
N HIS A 76 1.60 5.62 1.21
CA HIS A 76 2.41 6.52 2.02
C HIS A 76 2.15 6.28 3.51
N TYR A 77 3.17 6.44 4.35
CA TYR A 77 3.04 6.31 5.80
C TYR A 77 3.09 7.64 6.53
N ASP A 78 3.50 8.73 5.88
CA ASP A 78 3.43 10.03 6.53
C ASP A 78 1.98 10.46 6.74
N SER A 79 1.79 11.52 7.53
CA SER A 79 0.51 12.19 7.68
C SER A 79 0.72 13.67 7.38
N LYS A 80 -0.27 14.32 6.76
CA LYS A 80 -0.20 15.75 6.45
C LYS A 80 0.17 16.61 7.66
N TYR A 81 1.11 17.53 7.46
CA TYR A 81 1.47 18.53 8.47
C TYR A 81 0.46 19.67 8.50
N TYR A 82 -0.11 19.92 9.68
CA TYR A 82 -0.93 21.11 9.95
C TYR A 82 -0.17 22.04 10.92
N PRO A 83 0.10 23.31 10.55
CA PRO A 83 0.97 24.16 11.36
C PRO A 83 0.26 24.74 12.61
N PRO A 84 1.00 25.42 13.52
CA PRO A 84 0.50 25.77 14.86
C PRO A 84 -0.79 26.61 14.92
N GLN A 85 -1.18 27.29 13.83
CA GLN A 85 -2.45 28.02 13.76
C GLN A 85 -3.69 27.13 13.97
N TRP A 86 -3.54 25.81 13.88
CA TRP A 86 -4.61 24.85 14.14
C TRP A 86 -4.77 24.48 15.62
N HIS A 87 -4.17 25.26 16.53
CA HIS A 87 -4.41 25.24 17.99
C HIS A 87 -4.20 23.87 18.66
N GLY A 88 -3.17 23.13 18.25
CA GLY A 88 -2.83 21.84 18.87
C GLY A 88 -3.75 20.69 18.47
N ARG A 89 -4.59 20.86 17.45
CA ARG A 89 -5.25 19.72 16.81
C ARG A 89 -4.22 18.87 16.09
N GLU A 90 -4.31 17.56 16.29
CA GLU A 90 -3.45 16.57 15.67
C GLU A 90 -4.19 15.90 14.52
N PHE A 91 -3.63 16.00 13.31
CA PHE A 91 -4.15 15.28 12.15
C PHE A 91 -3.52 13.90 12.11
N GLN A 92 -4.36 12.88 12.25
CA GLN A 92 -3.92 11.49 12.22
C GLN A 92 -3.87 10.94 10.81
N GLY A 93 -4.77 11.34 9.91
CA GLY A 93 -4.85 10.73 8.57
C GLY A 93 -5.11 9.22 8.69
N ALA A 94 -6.27 8.87 9.25
CA ALA A 94 -6.62 7.47 9.49
C ALA A 94 -6.85 6.73 8.17
N THR A 95 -7.62 7.32 7.26
CA THR A 95 -7.75 6.83 5.87
C THR A 95 -6.53 7.15 5.01
N ASP A 96 -5.74 8.14 5.44
CA ASP A 96 -4.74 8.89 4.66
C ASP A 96 -3.35 8.90 5.33
N SER A 97 -2.56 7.81 5.30
CA SER A 97 -2.87 6.45 4.85
C SER A 97 -2.56 5.40 5.92
N ALA A 98 -2.99 5.63 7.17
CA ALA A 98 -2.76 4.68 8.28
C ALA A 98 -3.44 3.32 8.04
N VAL A 99 -4.67 3.32 7.51
CA VAL A 99 -5.38 2.09 7.14
C VAL A 99 -4.69 1.34 6.00
N PRO A 100 -4.34 1.97 4.84
CA PRO A 100 -3.50 1.34 3.83
C PRO A 100 -2.22 0.70 4.37
N CYS A 101 -1.48 1.41 5.23
CA CYS A 101 -0.29 0.85 5.90
C CYS A 101 -0.64 -0.41 6.70
N ALA A 102 -1.68 -0.35 7.53
CA ALA A 102 -2.11 -1.49 8.36
C ALA A 102 -2.61 -2.68 7.51
N MET A 103 -3.27 -2.42 6.39
CA MET A 103 -3.71 -3.46 5.45
C MET A 103 -2.53 -4.18 4.82
N MET A 104 -1.46 -3.46 4.45
CA MET A 104 -0.23 -4.07 3.93
C MET A 104 0.49 -4.93 4.98
N LEU A 105 0.55 -4.48 6.23
CA LEU A 105 1.11 -5.27 7.35
C LEU A 105 0.27 -6.51 7.65
N GLU A 106 -1.07 -6.38 7.65
CA GLU A 106 -1.98 -7.51 7.84
C GLU A 106 -1.88 -8.50 6.69
N LEU A 107 -1.77 -8.05 5.45
CA LEU A 107 -1.57 -8.92 4.29
C LEU A 107 -0.31 -9.76 4.42
N ALA A 108 0.82 -9.12 4.73
CA ALA A 108 2.09 -9.81 4.92
C ALA A 108 2.01 -10.88 6.01
N ARG A 109 1.26 -10.60 7.09
CA ARG A 109 1.08 -11.51 8.21
C ARG A 109 0.08 -12.63 7.96
N ALA A 110 -1.07 -12.31 7.39
CA ALA A 110 -2.15 -13.26 7.12
C ALA A 110 -1.71 -14.30 6.09
N LEU A 111 -0.80 -13.93 5.19
CA LEU A 111 -0.25 -14.79 4.15
C LEU A 111 1.19 -15.26 4.45
N ASP A 112 1.66 -15.18 5.70
CA ASP A 112 3.08 -15.40 6.04
C ASP A 112 3.58 -16.78 5.58
N GLU A 113 2.82 -17.84 5.85
CA GLU A 113 3.18 -19.21 5.44
C GLU A 113 3.09 -19.41 3.92
N GLU A 114 2.05 -18.87 3.26
CA GLU A 114 1.91 -18.92 1.80
C GLU A 114 3.04 -18.16 1.11
N LEU A 115 3.42 -16.98 1.60
CA LEU A 115 4.50 -16.16 1.05
C LEU A 115 5.86 -16.82 1.28
N LYS A 116 6.06 -17.45 2.44
CA LYS A 116 7.25 -18.26 2.72
C LYS A 116 7.38 -19.41 1.74
N ALA A 117 6.30 -20.15 1.47
CA ALA A 117 6.30 -21.25 0.50
C ALA A 117 6.53 -20.73 -0.93
N HIS A 118 5.87 -19.63 -1.31
CA HIS A 118 6.00 -18.98 -2.61
C HIS A 118 7.45 -18.57 -2.90
N LYS A 119 8.13 -17.96 -1.92
CA LYS A 119 9.53 -17.54 -2.03
C LYS A 119 10.46 -18.69 -2.46
N THR A 120 10.19 -19.91 -2.01
CA THR A 120 10.96 -21.10 -2.39
C THR A 120 10.52 -21.68 -3.75
N GLN A 121 9.21 -21.65 -4.06
CA GLN A 121 8.64 -22.30 -5.24
C GLN A 121 8.76 -21.47 -6.52
N ASN A 122 8.75 -20.14 -6.42
CA ASN A 122 8.78 -19.24 -7.57
C ASN A 122 9.87 -18.18 -7.39
N PRO A 123 11.13 -18.48 -7.74
CA PRO A 123 12.25 -17.59 -7.48
C PRO A 123 12.25 -16.34 -8.37
N ASN A 124 11.47 -16.30 -9.45
CA ASN A 124 11.53 -15.22 -10.45
C ASN A 124 10.48 -14.12 -10.24
N LEU A 125 9.43 -14.35 -9.46
CA LEU A 125 8.39 -13.37 -9.13
C LEU A 125 8.23 -13.28 -7.61
N THR A 126 8.27 -12.07 -7.07
CA THR A 126 8.11 -11.82 -5.63
C THR A 126 7.10 -10.73 -5.32
N LEU A 127 6.81 -10.55 -4.03
CA LEU A 127 6.04 -9.42 -3.50
C LEU A 127 7.01 -8.38 -2.91
N GLN A 128 6.75 -7.12 -3.19
CA GLN A 128 7.46 -5.98 -2.61
C GLN A 128 6.43 -5.01 -2.03
N LEU A 129 6.69 -4.54 -0.81
CA LEU A 129 5.90 -3.53 -0.12
C LEU A 129 6.71 -2.24 -0.04
N ILE A 130 6.11 -1.11 -0.42
CA ILE A 130 6.75 0.20 -0.34
C ILE A 130 5.89 1.13 0.52
N PHE A 131 6.49 1.69 1.57
CA PHE A 131 5.87 2.72 2.40
C PHE A 131 6.61 4.03 2.13
N PHE A 132 5.98 4.94 1.40
CA PHE A 132 6.57 6.23 1.05
C PHE A 132 6.52 7.21 2.21
N ASP A 133 7.53 8.06 2.30
CA ASP A 133 7.58 9.21 3.20
C ASP A 133 7.40 10.50 2.41
N GLY A 134 6.66 11.45 2.97
CA GLY A 134 6.42 12.75 2.37
C GLY A 134 5.66 12.68 1.06
N GLU A 135 4.59 11.91 0.98
CA GLU A 135 3.60 12.06 -0.09
C GLU A 135 3.03 13.48 -0.04
N GLU A 136 2.69 13.91 1.17
CA GLU A 136 1.93 15.11 1.40
C GLU A 136 2.71 16.38 1.12
N ALA A 137 1.98 17.38 0.63
CA ALA A 137 2.48 18.75 0.62
C ALA A 137 2.57 19.28 2.06
N LEU A 138 3.70 19.89 2.41
CA LEU A 138 3.90 20.50 3.72
C LEU A 138 3.24 21.88 3.82
N PHE A 139 3.09 22.59 2.69
CA PHE A 139 2.39 23.87 2.65
C PHE A 139 1.31 23.91 1.57
N GLN A 140 1.68 23.73 0.30
CA GLN A 140 0.77 23.76 -0.83
C GLN A 140 1.19 22.73 -1.88
N TRP A 141 0.23 21.91 -2.31
CA TRP A 141 0.48 20.91 -3.35
C TRP A 141 1.02 21.54 -4.64
N THR A 142 2.28 21.23 -4.94
CA THR A 142 2.97 21.63 -6.17
C THR A 142 3.91 20.50 -6.60
N SER A 143 4.46 20.58 -7.81
CA SER A 143 5.44 19.58 -8.28
C SER A 143 6.72 19.48 -7.44
N THR A 144 6.99 20.46 -6.57
CA THR A 144 8.15 20.50 -5.67
C THR A 144 7.78 20.36 -4.18
N ASP A 145 6.52 20.55 -3.83
CA ASP A 145 5.95 20.38 -2.48
C ASP A 145 4.83 19.33 -2.53
N SER A 146 5.26 18.09 -2.78
CA SER A 146 4.50 16.83 -2.77
C SER A 146 5.42 15.69 -3.22
N LEU A 147 5.02 14.45 -2.98
CA LEU A 147 5.61 13.25 -3.57
C LEU A 147 7.13 13.14 -3.37
N TYR A 148 7.63 13.58 -2.21
CA TYR A 148 9.06 13.63 -1.92
C TYR A 148 9.67 12.24 -2.01
N GLY A 149 9.09 11.28 -1.30
CA GLY A 149 9.52 9.88 -1.23
C GLY A 149 9.48 9.18 -2.58
N SER A 150 8.32 9.22 -3.24
CA SER A 150 8.12 8.54 -4.52
C SER A 150 8.92 9.15 -5.67
N ARG A 151 9.07 10.48 -5.74
CA ARG A 151 9.97 11.11 -6.73
C ARG A 151 11.41 10.66 -6.57
N HIS A 152 11.89 10.61 -5.32
CA HIS A 152 13.25 10.14 -5.02
C HIS A 152 13.41 8.67 -5.40
N LEU A 153 12.53 7.80 -4.92
CA LEU A 153 12.66 6.36 -5.11
C LEU A 153 12.51 5.95 -6.58
N ALA A 154 11.56 6.54 -7.33
CA ALA A 154 11.42 6.26 -8.75
C ALA A 154 12.68 6.66 -9.53
N SER A 155 13.28 7.82 -9.23
CA SER A 155 14.54 8.24 -9.84
C SER A 155 15.71 7.32 -9.47
N LYS A 156 15.78 6.86 -8.22
CA LYS A 156 16.80 5.91 -7.76
C LYS A 156 16.65 4.56 -8.45
N MET A 157 15.44 4.04 -8.56
CA MET A 157 15.15 2.77 -9.21
C MET A 157 15.44 2.83 -10.72
N GLU A 158 15.17 3.95 -11.38
CA GLU A 158 15.53 4.19 -12.79
C GLU A 158 17.05 4.16 -13.00
N ALA A 159 17.83 4.71 -12.06
CA ALA A 159 19.29 4.75 -12.13
C ALA A 159 19.96 3.44 -11.66
N THR A 160 19.22 2.49 -11.10
CA THR A 160 19.77 1.25 -10.55
C THR A 160 19.57 0.10 -11.52
N PRO A 161 20.64 -0.58 -12.01
CA PRO A 161 20.53 -1.73 -12.90
C PRO A 161 19.64 -2.84 -12.32
N HIS A 162 18.86 -3.49 -13.18
CA HIS A 162 17.94 -4.53 -12.74
C HIS A 162 18.62 -5.88 -12.52
N SER A 163 19.56 -6.22 -13.41
CA SER A 163 20.30 -7.48 -13.46
C SER A 163 21.68 -7.20 -14.06
N GLU A 164 22.72 -7.90 -13.57
CA GLU A 164 24.05 -7.84 -14.19
C GLU A 164 24.07 -8.40 -15.61
N GLU A 165 23.11 -9.28 -15.94
CA GLU A 165 23.00 -9.93 -17.25
C GLU A 165 22.33 -9.06 -18.32
N ASP A 166 21.59 -8.02 -17.94
CA ASP A 166 20.85 -7.16 -18.86
C ASP A 166 21.06 -5.68 -18.48
N PRO A 167 22.18 -5.08 -18.95
CA PRO A 167 22.60 -3.74 -18.55
C PRO A 167 21.66 -2.63 -19.05
N ASP A 168 20.77 -2.93 -20.00
CA ASP A 168 19.81 -1.99 -20.56
C ASP A 168 18.52 -1.90 -19.72
N THR A 169 18.40 -2.71 -18.66
CA THR A 169 17.25 -2.71 -17.75
C THR A 169 17.60 -2.13 -16.38
N ASN A 170 16.64 -1.42 -15.79
CA ASN A 170 16.72 -0.85 -14.44
C ASN A 170 15.62 -1.40 -13.52
N GLN A 171 15.70 -1.14 -12.21
CA GLN A 171 14.78 -1.74 -11.23
C GLN A 171 13.28 -1.51 -11.52
N LEU A 172 12.91 -0.44 -12.25
CA LEU A 172 11.53 -0.19 -12.65
C LEU A 172 11.00 -1.24 -13.62
N HIS A 173 11.85 -1.80 -14.50
CA HIS A 173 11.47 -2.87 -15.43
C HIS A 173 11.10 -4.17 -14.70
N GLY A 174 11.58 -4.34 -13.47
CA GLY A 174 11.20 -5.46 -12.62
C GLY A 174 9.83 -5.29 -11.94
N ILE A 175 9.19 -4.13 -12.02
CA ILE A 175 7.84 -3.90 -11.46
C ILE A 175 6.82 -4.37 -12.48
N ASP A 176 6.21 -5.53 -12.24
CA ASP A 176 5.16 -6.02 -13.14
C ASP A 176 3.91 -5.14 -13.04
N LEU A 177 3.47 -4.88 -11.81
CA LEU A 177 2.28 -4.10 -11.48
C LEU A 177 2.55 -3.36 -10.18
N PHE A 178 2.22 -2.08 -10.17
CA PHE A 178 2.29 -1.21 -9.01
C PHE A 178 0.87 -0.95 -8.50
N VAL A 179 0.51 -1.54 -7.36
CA VAL A 179 -0.78 -1.37 -6.71
C VAL A 179 -0.64 -0.33 -5.61
N LEU A 180 -1.19 0.86 -5.81
CA LEU A 180 -1.16 1.96 -4.82
C LEU A 180 -2.47 1.99 -4.06
N LEU A 181 -2.41 1.94 -2.73
CA LEU A 181 -3.56 2.06 -1.84
C LEU A 181 -3.52 3.44 -1.19
N ASP A 182 -4.60 4.19 -1.33
CA ASP A 182 -4.74 5.51 -0.73
C ASP A 182 -6.20 5.83 -0.37
N LEU A 183 -6.39 6.63 0.67
CA LEU A 183 -7.69 7.09 1.20
C LEU A 183 -8.70 5.97 1.47
N ILE A 184 -8.21 4.82 1.95
CA ILE A 184 -9.04 3.64 2.26
C ILE A 184 -9.42 3.66 3.74
N GLY A 185 -10.70 3.41 4.05
CA GLY A 185 -11.15 3.17 5.42
C GLY A 185 -12.53 3.74 5.73
N ALA A 186 -13.01 4.68 4.91
CA ALA A 186 -14.38 5.17 4.95
C ALA A 186 -15.40 4.12 4.45
N PRO A 187 -16.69 4.23 4.82
CA PRO A 187 -17.71 3.28 4.39
C PRO A 187 -17.99 3.33 2.88
N ALA A 188 -18.24 2.16 2.30
CA ALA A 188 -18.67 1.98 0.90
C ALA A 188 -17.86 2.78 -0.16
N PRO A 189 -16.51 2.64 -0.18
CA PRO A 189 -15.66 3.30 -1.16
C PRO A 189 -15.99 2.82 -2.57
N ARG A 190 -15.78 3.68 -3.56
CA ARG A 190 -15.93 3.31 -4.98
C ARG A 190 -14.62 3.54 -5.70
N PHE A 191 -13.97 2.46 -6.09
CA PHE A 191 -12.79 2.52 -6.93
C PHE A 191 -13.25 2.52 -8.40
N GLY A 192 -12.78 3.49 -9.17
CA GLY A 192 -12.99 3.58 -10.61
C GLY A 192 -11.72 3.29 -11.40
N ASN A 193 -11.86 3.04 -12.70
CA ASN A 193 -10.75 2.73 -13.58
C ASN A 193 -10.05 4.01 -14.05
N GLN A 194 -8.81 4.21 -13.58
CA GLN A 194 -7.95 5.33 -13.98
C GLN A 194 -7.06 5.01 -15.20
N PHE A 195 -6.74 3.73 -15.42
CA PHE A 195 -5.72 3.31 -16.39
C PHE A 195 -6.21 2.11 -17.22
N PRO A 196 -6.52 2.28 -18.52
CA PRO A 196 -7.01 1.19 -19.36
C PRO A 196 -6.06 -0.01 -19.45
N ASN A 197 -4.74 0.20 -19.36
CA ASN A 197 -3.74 -0.86 -19.46
C ASN A 197 -3.66 -1.79 -18.23
N THR A 198 -4.30 -1.44 -17.11
CA THR A 198 -4.43 -2.28 -15.91
C THR A 198 -5.87 -2.71 -15.62
N ALA A 199 -6.81 -2.38 -16.50
CA ALA A 199 -8.21 -2.79 -16.41
C ALA A 199 -8.44 -4.30 -16.19
N PRO A 200 -7.65 -5.23 -16.77
CA PRO A 200 -7.80 -6.65 -16.46
C PRO A 200 -7.60 -6.98 -14.97
N TRP A 201 -6.59 -6.39 -14.31
CA TRP A 201 -6.31 -6.60 -12.89
C TRP A 201 -7.38 -5.95 -12.02
N PHE A 202 -7.91 -4.82 -12.46
CA PHE A 202 -9.03 -4.19 -11.78
C PHE A 202 -10.32 -5.00 -11.89
N THR A 203 -10.56 -5.63 -13.04
CA THR A 203 -11.65 -6.60 -13.23
C THR A 203 -11.47 -7.81 -12.31
N ARG A 204 -10.24 -8.29 -12.11
CA ARG A 204 -9.96 -9.36 -11.13
C ARG A 204 -10.37 -8.99 -9.71
N LEU A 205 -10.16 -7.75 -9.26
CA LEU A 205 -10.63 -7.30 -7.94
C LEU A 205 -12.16 -7.38 -7.83
N GLN A 206 -12.89 -6.95 -8.87
CA GLN A 206 -14.34 -7.08 -8.92
C GLN A 206 -14.79 -8.56 -8.92
N ASP A 207 -14.14 -9.43 -9.69
CA ASP A 207 -14.45 -10.86 -9.71
C ASP A 207 -14.26 -11.50 -8.32
N ILE A 208 -13.19 -11.13 -7.62
CA ILE A 208 -12.89 -11.59 -6.26
C ILE A 208 -13.95 -11.09 -5.28
N GLU A 209 -14.31 -9.81 -5.34
CA GLU A 209 -15.39 -9.21 -4.54
C GLU A 209 -16.70 -9.98 -4.72
N LYS A 210 -17.16 -10.14 -5.98
CA LYS A 210 -18.40 -10.87 -6.31
C LYS A 210 -18.36 -12.31 -5.83
N ARG A 211 -17.21 -12.99 -5.97
CA ARG A 211 -17.05 -14.37 -5.49
C ARG A 211 -17.14 -14.45 -3.98
N LEU A 212 -16.43 -13.60 -3.24
CA LEU A 212 -16.48 -13.56 -1.77
C LEU A 212 -17.87 -13.20 -1.26
N HIS A 213 -18.56 -12.26 -1.92
CA HIS A 213 -19.96 -11.92 -1.64
C HIS A 213 -20.87 -13.14 -1.78
N SER A 214 -20.80 -13.84 -2.92
CA SER A 214 -21.64 -15.04 -3.18
C SER A 214 -21.42 -16.18 -2.18
N LEU A 215 -20.24 -16.23 -1.54
CA LEU A 215 -19.87 -17.20 -0.53
C LEU A 215 -20.16 -16.72 0.91
N ASN A 216 -20.84 -15.57 1.06
CA ASN A 216 -21.10 -14.91 2.35
C ASN A 216 -19.83 -14.69 3.17
N GLN A 217 -18.72 -14.34 2.51
CA GLN A 217 -17.44 -14.09 3.15
C GLN A 217 -17.17 -12.59 3.38
N LEU A 218 -18.07 -11.70 2.94
CA LEU A 218 -17.99 -10.26 3.19
C LEU A 218 -19.00 -9.84 4.27
N GLU A 219 -18.63 -8.85 5.07
CA GLU A 219 -19.41 -8.33 6.21
C GLU A 219 -20.11 -7.03 5.83
N GLU A 220 -21.38 -6.88 6.22
CA GLU A 220 -22.20 -5.69 5.91
C GLU A 220 -22.14 -5.27 4.42
N HIS A 221 -22.07 -6.26 3.53
CA HIS A 221 -21.95 -6.08 2.09
C HIS A 221 -23.25 -6.57 1.41
N PRO A 222 -24.34 -5.78 1.41
CA PRO A 222 -25.57 -6.14 0.70
C PRO A 222 -25.40 -6.01 -0.82
N ASP A 223 -26.32 -6.57 -1.61
CA ASP A 223 -26.29 -6.54 -3.08
C ASP A 223 -26.22 -5.13 -3.69
N SER A 224 -26.60 -4.10 -2.93
CA SER A 224 -26.51 -2.69 -3.33
C SER A 224 -25.12 -2.08 -3.16
N VAL A 225 -24.19 -2.76 -2.50
CA VAL A 225 -22.82 -2.32 -2.27
C VAL A 225 -21.89 -3.03 -3.26
N GLN A 226 -21.02 -2.25 -3.89
CA GLN A 226 -19.93 -2.74 -4.73
C GLN A 226 -18.80 -1.70 -4.69
N TYR A 227 -17.59 -2.16 -4.42
CA TYR A 227 -16.39 -1.36 -4.29
C TYR A 227 -15.69 -1.14 -5.63
N PHE A 228 -15.58 -2.17 -6.49
CA PHE A 228 -14.75 -2.12 -7.69
C PHE A 228 -15.57 -1.95 -8.99
N TRP A 229 -15.28 -0.88 -9.74
CA TRP A 229 -16.03 -0.49 -10.95
C TRP A 229 -15.11 -0.36 -12.20
N PRO A 230 -14.69 -1.48 -12.81
CA PRO A 230 -13.74 -1.48 -13.93
C PRO A 230 -14.22 -0.80 -15.21
N ASP A 231 -15.53 -0.76 -15.41
CA ASP A 231 -16.16 -0.09 -16.55
C ASP A 231 -16.43 1.41 -16.29
N TYR A 232 -16.20 1.89 -15.07
CA TYR A 232 -16.39 3.28 -14.70
C TYR A 232 -15.07 4.04 -14.76
N LEU A 233 -14.84 4.73 -15.88
CA LEU A 233 -13.67 5.59 -16.04
C LEU A 233 -13.75 6.81 -15.12
N VAL A 234 -12.67 7.07 -14.40
CA VAL A 234 -12.53 8.24 -13.52
C VAL A 234 -11.29 9.05 -13.90
N GLY A 235 -11.26 10.32 -13.49
CA GLY A 235 -10.10 11.18 -13.71
C GLY A 235 -8.88 10.68 -12.92
N GLY A 236 -7.68 10.96 -13.44
CA GLY A 236 -6.44 10.68 -12.72
C GLY A 236 -6.27 11.58 -11.50
N VAL A 237 -5.69 11.02 -10.44
CA VAL A 237 -5.30 11.73 -9.22
C VAL A 237 -3.78 11.88 -9.21
N LEU A 238 -3.25 13.01 -8.71
CA LEU A 238 -1.81 13.12 -8.45
C LEU A 238 -1.52 12.47 -7.11
N ASP A 239 -0.63 11.48 -7.10
CA ASP A 239 -0.27 10.66 -5.94
C ASP A 239 1.08 9.96 -6.25
N ASP A 240 1.61 9.16 -5.33
CA ASP A 240 2.92 8.50 -5.34
C ASP A 240 3.18 7.61 -6.55
N HIS A 241 2.15 7.21 -7.28
CA HIS A 241 2.32 6.46 -8.53
C HIS A 241 2.84 7.34 -9.68
N ILE A 242 2.67 8.67 -9.64
CA ILE A 242 2.98 9.56 -10.77
C ILE A 242 4.46 9.45 -11.22
N PRO A 243 5.46 9.46 -10.34
CA PRO A 243 6.86 9.28 -10.74
C PRO A 243 7.16 7.93 -11.40
N PHE A 244 6.42 6.88 -11.06
CA PHE A 244 6.54 5.54 -11.64
C PHE A 244 5.78 5.42 -12.97
N LEU A 245 4.55 5.95 -13.02
CA LEU A 245 3.72 6.02 -14.22
C LEU A 245 4.44 6.74 -15.36
N ASN A 246 5.04 7.90 -15.07
CA ASN A 246 5.80 8.69 -16.04
C ASN A 246 7.04 7.96 -16.61
N ARG A 247 7.45 6.86 -15.96
CA ARG A 247 8.56 6.00 -16.37
C ARG A 247 8.09 4.65 -16.94
N GLY A 248 6.81 4.52 -17.25
CA GLY A 248 6.23 3.37 -17.94
C GLY A 248 5.79 2.21 -17.04
N VAL A 249 5.82 2.39 -15.71
CA VAL A 249 5.32 1.35 -14.79
C VAL A 249 3.79 1.27 -14.89
N ARG A 250 3.26 0.04 -14.91
CA ARG A 250 1.82 -0.21 -14.92
C ARG A 250 1.23 0.03 -13.53
N ILE A 251 0.25 0.93 -13.45
CA ILE A 251 -0.35 1.36 -12.18
C ILE A 251 -1.77 0.80 -12.04
N LEU A 252 -2.06 0.19 -10.89
CA LEU A 252 -3.40 -0.08 -10.41
C LEU A 252 -3.64 0.80 -9.18
N HIS A 253 -4.36 1.90 -9.36
CA HIS A 253 -4.53 2.91 -8.32
C HIS A 253 -5.85 2.69 -7.57
N LEU A 254 -5.74 2.21 -6.33
CA LEU A 254 -6.85 1.92 -5.42
C LEU A 254 -7.08 3.11 -4.48
N ILE A 255 -7.60 4.19 -5.07
CA ILE A 255 -8.09 5.37 -4.37
C ILE A 255 -9.59 5.56 -4.70
N PRO A 256 -10.47 5.79 -3.71
CA PRO A 256 -11.88 5.96 -3.98
C PRO A 256 -12.19 7.26 -4.75
N THR A 257 -13.29 7.28 -5.49
CA THR A 257 -13.86 8.49 -6.10
C THR A 257 -15.37 8.51 -5.85
N PRO A 258 -15.91 9.50 -5.10
CA PRO A 258 -15.21 10.61 -4.46
C PRO A 258 -14.29 10.16 -3.31
N PHE A 259 -13.38 11.04 -2.88
CA PHE A 259 -12.59 10.84 -1.66
C PHE A 259 -13.48 10.75 -0.41
N PRO A 260 -12.98 10.16 0.69
CA PRO A 260 -13.68 10.18 1.97
C PRO A 260 -14.12 11.60 2.35
N PRO A 261 -15.35 11.80 2.87
CA PRO A 261 -15.81 13.11 3.30
C PRO A 261 -14.94 13.76 4.40
N VAL A 262 -14.15 12.94 5.11
CA VAL A 262 -13.22 13.35 6.16
C VAL A 262 -11.84 13.73 5.63
N TRP A 263 -11.55 13.54 4.35
CA TRP A 263 -10.25 13.82 3.74
C TRP A 263 -9.76 15.23 4.05
N HIS A 264 -8.51 15.33 4.53
CA HIS A 264 -7.86 16.58 4.97
C HIS A 264 -8.63 17.38 6.04
N THR A 265 -9.45 16.68 6.84
CA THR A 265 -10.07 17.20 8.07
C THR A 265 -9.55 16.41 9.27
N PHE A 266 -9.58 17.00 10.47
CA PHE A 266 -9.17 16.24 11.66
C PHE A 266 -10.24 15.24 12.14
N ASP A 267 -11.34 15.10 11.40
CA ASP A 267 -12.28 13.99 11.56
C ASP A 267 -11.77 12.72 10.83
N ASP A 268 -10.68 12.81 10.05
CA ASP A 268 -9.98 11.62 9.56
C ASP A 268 -9.19 10.93 10.68
N ASN A 269 -9.93 10.24 11.52
CA ASN A 269 -9.50 9.59 12.76
C ASN A 269 -10.16 8.21 12.91
N GLU A 270 -9.79 7.47 13.95
CA GLU A 270 -10.27 6.11 14.20
C GLU A 270 -11.81 5.97 14.21
N GLN A 271 -12.52 6.99 14.71
CA GLN A 271 -13.97 6.91 14.94
C GLN A 271 -14.78 6.94 13.64
N HIS A 272 -14.19 7.44 12.55
CA HIS A 272 -14.83 7.56 11.24
C HIS A 272 -14.47 6.42 10.28
N LEU A 273 -13.70 5.44 10.76
CA LEU A 273 -13.35 4.25 10.00
C LEU A 273 -14.48 3.21 10.02
N ASP A 274 -14.73 2.59 8.88
CA ASP A 274 -15.69 1.49 8.71
C ASP A 274 -15.00 0.13 8.79
N ARG A 275 -15.16 -0.55 9.92
CA ARG A 275 -14.46 -1.81 10.22
C ARG A 275 -14.78 -2.92 9.22
N SER A 276 -16.06 -3.07 8.88
CA SER A 276 -16.57 -4.05 7.90
C SER A 276 -15.94 -3.86 6.52
N THR A 277 -15.93 -2.62 6.02
CA THR A 277 -15.33 -2.26 4.73
C THR A 277 -13.84 -2.60 4.71
N ILE A 278 -13.10 -2.21 5.75
CA ILE A 278 -11.65 -2.51 5.83
C ILE A 278 -11.41 -4.03 5.87
N GLN A 279 -12.23 -4.77 6.62
CA GLN A 279 -12.16 -6.23 6.69
C GLN A 279 -12.44 -6.90 5.34
N ASN A 280 -13.43 -6.40 4.60
CA ASN A 280 -13.74 -6.87 3.25
C ASN A 280 -12.60 -6.60 2.26
N LEU A 281 -12.07 -5.37 2.26
CA LEU A 281 -10.97 -5.00 1.38
C LEU A 281 -9.69 -5.78 1.68
N ASN A 282 -9.42 -6.09 2.95
CA ASN A 282 -8.33 -7.01 3.33
C ASN A 282 -8.49 -8.39 2.68
N LYS A 283 -9.68 -9.01 2.78
CA LYS A 283 -9.95 -10.33 2.17
C LYS A 283 -9.76 -10.27 0.65
N ILE A 284 -10.28 -9.23 0.00
CA ILE A 284 -10.18 -9.07 -1.46
C ILE A 284 -8.72 -8.90 -1.89
N LEU A 285 -7.95 -8.05 -1.20
CA LEU A 285 -6.54 -7.80 -1.51
C LEU A 285 -5.67 -9.05 -1.26
N GLN A 286 -5.92 -9.78 -0.17
CA GLN A 286 -5.20 -11.04 0.13
C GLN A 286 -5.44 -12.08 -0.97
N VAL A 287 -6.68 -12.27 -1.40
CA VAL A 287 -7.02 -13.19 -2.50
C VAL A 287 -6.40 -12.72 -3.81
N PHE A 288 -6.40 -11.41 -4.09
CA PHE A 288 -5.77 -10.85 -5.28
C PHE A 288 -4.27 -11.16 -5.31
N VAL A 289 -3.56 -10.99 -4.19
CA VAL A 289 -2.13 -11.30 -4.10
C VAL A 289 -1.87 -12.79 -4.29
N LEU A 290 -2.64 -13.66 -3.64
CA LEU A 290 -2.50 -15.11 -3.82
C LEU A 290 -2.72 -15.54 -5.28
N GLU A 291 -3.76 -15.02 -5.93
CA GLU A 291 -4.04 -15.28 -7.35
C GLU A 291 -2.91 -14.75 -8.25
N TYR A 292 -2.39 -13.55 -7.99
CA TYR A 292 -1.32 -12.95 -8.78
C TYR A 292 -0.01 -13.75 -8.68
N LEU A 293 0.35 -14.14 -7.46
CA LEU A 293 1.58 -14.92 -7.19
C LEU A 293 1.42 -16.40 -7.59
N ASN A 294 0.20 -16.85 -7.90
CA ASN A 294 -0.15 -18.26 -8.05
C ASN A 294 0.25 -19.09 -6.81
N ALA A 295 0.14 -18.47 -5.63
CA ALA A 295 0.41 -19.10 -4.35
C ALA A 295 -0.81 -19.91 -3.89
N ARG A 296 -0.59 -21.12 -3.38
CA ARG A 296 -1.66 -21.98 -2.87
C ARG A 296 -1.74 -21.89 -1.35
N PRO A 297 -2.95 -21.88 -0.77
CA PRO A 297 -3.11 -21.98 0.68
C PRO A 297 -2.40 -23.23 1.22
N VAL A 298 -1.74 -23.10 2.37
CA VAL A 298 -1.15 -24.27 3.04
C VAL A 298 -2.29 -25.06 3.71
N ILE A 299 -2.75 -26.13 3.05
CA ILE A 299 -3.72 -27.05 3.67
C ILE A 299 -2.98 -27.84 4.75
N GLN A 300 -3.22 -27.52 6.02
CA GLN A 300 -2.76 -28.36 7.12
C GLN A 300 -3.42 -29.74 6.99
N SER A 301 -2.62 -30.77 6.76
CA SER A 301 -3.10 -32.14 6.81
C SER A 301 -3.50 -32.46 8.24
N THR A 302 -4.80 -32.63 8.50
CA THR A 302 -5.26 -33.23 9.75
C THR A 302 -4.65 -34.63 9.83
N PRO A 303 -3.93 -35.00 10.91
CA PRO A 303 -3.46 -36.36 11.09
C PRO A 303 -4.69 -37.26 11.13
N HIS A 304 -4.77 -38.22 10.20
CA HIS A 304 -5.71 -39.31 10.33
C HIS A 304 -5.36 -40.07 11.60
N HIS A 305 -6.17 -39.92 12.65
CA HIS A 305 -6.24 -40.91 13.71
C HIS A 305 -6.87 -42.16 13.08
N GLU A 306 -6.03 -43.09 12.66
CA GLU A 306 -6.44 -44.47 12.39
C GLU A 306 -6.85 -45.17 13.72
N PRO A 307 -7.79 -46.12 13.63
CA PRO A 307 -8.71 -46.49 14.71
C PRO A 307 -8.10 -47.30 15.87
#